data_AF-A0A3N5PPP8-F1
#
_entry.id   AF-A0A3N5PPP8-F1
#
_cell.length_a   1.000
_cell.length_b   1.000
_cell.length_c   1.000
_cell.angle_alpha   90.00
_cell.angle_beta   90.00
_cell.angle_gamma   90.00
#
_symmetry.space_group_name_H-M   'P 1'
#
loop_
_entity.id
_entity.type
_entity.pdbx_description
1 polymer ?
#
loop_
_entity_poly.entity_id
_entity_poly.type
_entity_poly.pdbx_seq_one_letter_code
_entity_poly.pdbx_strand_id
1 'polypeptide(L)'
;MTTNPAHRYRRGFWNGLTSGAALAATVAALAVGGWLWRSAGEGPVAVPEVRLALNQRSDVTVTLESPEPLADAEVRVELRGAVALDGYAGQRELRWSTDLDRGVNQLTLPVVAIDATGGQVLVEVTHGDKGRTFVLDVRTAAAG
;
A
#
# COMPACT_ATOMS: atom_id res chain seq x y z
N MET A 1 11.82 45.63 -28.11
CA MET A 1 12.19 44.66 -27.06
C MET A 1 11.04 44.60 -26.06
N THR A 2 10.05 43.75 -26.35
CA THR A 2 8.93 43.34 -25.48
C THR A 2 9.47 42.32 -24.46
N THR A 3 9.08 42.27 -23.18
CA THR A 3 7.86 41.71 -22.57
C THR A 3 7.80 42.20 -21.10
N ASN A 4 6.76 42.91 -20.67
CA ASN A 4 5.53 42.43 -19.98
C ASN A 4 5.71 42.03 -18.49
N PRO A 5 5.15 42.80 -17.52
CA PRO A 5 5.39 42.62 -16.09
C PRO A 5 4.51 41.53 -15.42
N ALA A 6 5.00 41.11 -14.24
CA ALA A 6 4.47 40.08 -13.37
C ALA A 6 2.96 40.16 -13.07
N HIS A 7 2.25 39.06 -13.36
CA HIS A 7 0.90 38.84 -12.85
C HIS A 7 0.95 38.37 -11.39
N ARG A 8 0.71 39.29 -10.45
CA ARG A 8 0.28 38.96 -9.09
C ARG A 8 -1.22 38.72 -9.08
N TYR A 9 -1.66 37.47 -9.02
CA TYR A 9 -3.06 37.17 -8.77
C TYR A 9 -3.34 37.27 -7.25
N ARG A 10 -4.24 38.19 -6.87
CA ARG A 10 -4.76 38.36 -5.51
C ARG A 10 -6.18 37.79 -5.43
N ARG A 11 -6.40 36.91 -4.45
CA ARG A 11 -7.62 36.68 -3.62
C ARG A 11 -8.96 36.23 -4.28
N GLY A 12 -9.41 35.06 -3.84
CA GLY A 12 -10.74 34.81 -3.27
C GLY A 12 -10.58 33.68 -2.25
N PHE A 13 -10.68 33.89 -0.93
CA PHE A 13 -11.87 34.11 -0.10
C PHE A 13 -12.97 33.05 -0.29
N TRP A 14 -12.74 31.88 0.30
CA TRP A 14 -13.79 30.95 0.70
C TRP A 14 -13.53 30.55 2.16
N ASN A 15 -14.23 31.23 3.08
CA ASN A 15 -14.37 30.78 4.45
C ASN A 15 -15.48 29.73 4.52
N GLY A 16 -15.20 28.66 5.27
CA GLY A 16 -16.13 28.11 6.24
C GLY A 16 -17.04 26.98 5.76
N LEU A 17 -16.84 25.79 6.34
CA LEU A 17 -17.85 24.96 7.03
C LEU A 17 -17.10 23.72 7.56
N THR A 18 -16.74 23.72 8.86
CA THR A 18 -17.44 23.01 9.94
C THR A 18 -17.25 21.49 9.94
N SER A 19 -16.62 21.03 11.02
CA SER A 19 -16.98 19.80 11.74
C SER A 19 -16.78 18.47 11.02
N GLY A 20 -15.65 17.83 11.31
CA GLY A 20 -15.50 16.39 11.16
C GLY A 20 -14.24 15.98 11.90
N ALA A 21 -14.37 15.13 12.90
CA ALA A 21 -13.26 14.58 13.66
C ALA A 21 -12.16 14.14 12.69
N ALA A 22 -10.97 14.74 12.81
CA ALA A 22 -9.79 14.18 12.18
C ALA A 22 -9.50 12.88 12.92
N LEU A 23 -10.10 11.77 12.47
CA LEU A 23 -9.54 10.46 12.71
C LEU A 23 -8.11 10.57 12.20
N ALA A 24 -7.16 10.55 13.13
CA ALA A 24 -5.75 10.54 12.81
C ALA A 24 -5.54 9.36 11.86
N ALA A 25 -5.33 9.64 10.57
CA ALA A 25 -4.92 8.64 9.61
C ALA A 25 -3.51 8.24 10.02
N THR A 26 -3.40 7.17 10.80
CA THR A 26 -2.12 6.59 11.19
C THR A 26 -1.49 6.01 9.92
N VAL A 27 -0.66 6.78 9.23
CA VAL A 27 0.14 6.29 8.12
C VAL A 27 1.23 5.41 8.71
N ALA A 28 1.02 4.10 8.69
CA ALA A 28 2.07 3.13 8.99
C ALA A 28 3.00 3.04 7.77
N ALA A 29 4.01 3.92 7.70
CA ALA A 29 5.09 3.81 6.73
C ALA A 29 6.08 2.75 7.23
N LEU A 30 5.91 1.50 6.81
CA LEU A 30 6.87 0.43 7.09
C LEU A 30 7.84 0.30 5.90
N ALA A 31 9.08 0.73 6.12
CA ALA A 31 10.19 0.48 5.21
C ALA A 31 10.70 -0.95 5.40
N VAL A 32 10.25 -1.87 4.54
CA VAL A 32 10.92 -3.18 4.38
C VAL A 32 12.09 -2.95 3.41
N GLY A 33 13.18 -2.39 3.94
CA GLY A 33 14.43 -2.17 3.19
C GLY A 33 15.10 -3.50 2.87
N GLY A 34 15.39 -3.70 1.59
CA GLY A 34 15.78 -4.98 1.03
C GLY A 34 17.18 -5.45 1.41
N TRP A 35 17.35 -6.77 1.38
CA TRP A 35 18.64 -7.37 1.05
C TRP A 35 18.42 -8.73 0.38
N LEU A 36 18.88 -8.81 -0.87
CA LEU A 36 18.90 -9.97 -1.77
C LEU A 36 17.57 -10.39 -2.40
N TRP A 37 17.58 -10.44 -3.74
CA TRP A 37 16.91 -11.52 -4.47
C TRP A 37 17.37 -12.86 -3.89
N ARG A 38 16.68 -13.33 -2.86
CA ARG A 38 16.97 -14.62 -2.24
C ARG A 38 15.87 -15.59 -2.65
N SER A 39 16.28 -16.65 -3.34
CA SER A 39 15.48 -17.85 -3.53
C SER A 39 14.82 -18.23 -2.21
N ALA A 40 13.56 -18.66 -2.28
CA ALA A 40 12.80 -19.20 -1.15
C ALA A 40 13.72 -20.01 -0.21
N GLY A 41 14.06 -19.43 0.92
CA GLY A 41 15.12 -19.91 1.80
C GLY A 41 14.92 -19.34 3.20
N GLU A 42 14.28 -20.15 4.02
CA GLU A 42 13.89 -19.94 5.41
C GLU A 42 14.92 -19.17 6.23
N GLY A 43 14.54 -17.95 6.62
CA GLY A 43 14.86 -17.36 7.91
C GLY A 43 13.56 -16.79 8.48
N PRO A 44 13.44 -16.57 9.80
CA PRO A 44 12.28 -15.91 10.36
C PRO A 44 12.28 -14.45 9.88
N VAL A 45 11.67 -14.20 8.72
CA VAL A 45 11.31 -12.86 8.28
C VAL A 45 10.23 -12.40 9.23
N ALA A 46 10.52 -11.37 10.03
CA ALA A 46 9.50 -10.76 10.87
C ALA A 46 8.38 -10.28 9.95
N VAL A 47 7.24 -10.96 9.97
CA VAL A 47 6.07 -10.59 9.18
C VAL A 47 5.52 -9.31 9.80
N PRO A 48 5.48 -8.18 9.06
CA PRO A 48 4.91 -6.96 9.59
C PRO A 48 3.43 -7.18 9.94
N GLU A 49 3.05 -6.84 11.19
CA GLU A 49 1.67 -6.84 11.67
C GLU A 49 1.10 -5.43 11.54
N VAL A 50 -0.03 -5.29 10.84
CA VAL A 50 -0.78 -4.05 10.71
C VAL A 50 -2.12 -4.21 11.46
N ARG A 51 -2.40 -3.26 12.35
CA ARG A 51 -3.64 -3.23 13.13
C ARG A 51 -4.62 -2.25 12.52
N LEU A 52 -5.76 -2.76 12.07
CA LEU A 52 -6.83 -2.00 11.41
C LEU A 52 -8.06 -1.95 12.29
N ALA A 53 -8.84 -0.87 12.23
CA ALA A 53 -10.15 -0.90 12.86
C ALA A 53 -11.08 -1.84 12.09
N LEU A 54 -11.94 -2.55 12.82
CA LEU A 54 -12.87 -3.52 12.25
C LEU A 54 -13.85 -2.83 11.28
N ASN A 55 -14.06 -3.43 10.11
CA ASN A 55 -14.92 -2.91 9.04
C ASN A 55 -14.57 -1.49 8.55
N GLN A 56 -13.35 -1.02 8.80
CA GLN A 56 -12.87 0.27 8.32
C GLN A 56 -11.81 0.07 7.24
N ARG A 57 -11.97 0.79 6.13
CA ARG A 57 -10.95 0.90 5.09
C ARG A 57 -9.70 1.56 5.65
N SER A 58 -8.57 0.91 5.44
CA SER A 58 -7.25 1.43 5.77
C SER A 58 -6.32 1.26 4.58
N ASP A 59 -5.66 2.34 4.19
CA ASP A 59 -4.73 2.35 3.07
C ASP A 59 -3.37 1.81 3.55
N VAL A 60 -3.08 0.55 3.22
CA VAL A 60 -1.82 -0.11 3.57
C VAL A 60 -0.82 0.08 2.44
N THR A 61 0.30 0.74 2.73
CA THR A 61 1.35 0.99 1.74
C THR A 61 2.47 -0.04 1.86
N VAL A 62 2.67 -0.81 0.80
CA VAL A 62 3.78 -1.75 0.64
C VAL A 62 4.89 -1.08 -0.16
N THR A 63 6.09 -1.08 0.39
CA THR A 63 7.27 -0.52 -0.26
C THR A 63 7.97 -1.60 -1.07
N LEU A 64 8.07 -1.37 -2.38
CA LEU A 64 8.70 -2.25 -3.37
C LEU A 64 10.02 -1.63 -3.83
N GLU A 65 11.14 -2.11 -3.30
CA GLU A 65 12.46 -1.61 -3.68
C GLU A 65 13.01 -2.36 -4.90
N SER A 66 13.25 -1.67 -6.02
CA SER A 66 13.84 -2.26 -7.23
C SER A 66 15.24 -1.70 -7.51
N PRO A 67 16.27 -2.55 -7.70
CA PRO A 67 17.63 -2.09 -8.02
C PRO A 67 17.77 -1.54 -9.44
N GLU A 68 16.87 -1.93 -10.34
CA GLU A 68 16.85 -1.57 -11.75
C GLU A 68 15.41 -1.27 -12.20
N PRO A 69 15.19 -0.47 -13.26
CA PRO A 69 13.84 -0.32 -13.80
C PRO A 69 13.37 -1.66 -14.37
N LEU A 70 12.18 -2.10 -13.99
CA LEU A 70 11.55 -3.34 -14.44
C LEU A 70 10.32 -2.97 -15.27
N ALA A 71 10.31 -3.31 -16.55
CA ALA A 71 9.15 -3.10 -17.41
C ALA A 71 8.27 -4.35 -17.37
N ASP A 72 6.95 -4.18 -17.36
CA ASP A 72 6.00 -5.30 -17.36
C ASP A 72 6.21 -6.28 -16.18
N ALA A 73 6.43 -5.73 -14.98
CA ALA A 73 6.47 -6.54 -13.76
C ALA A 73 5.04 -6.98 -13.40
N GLU A 74 4.85 -8.28 -13.21
CA GLU A 74 3.57 -8.85 -12.79
C GLU A 74 3.45 -8.74 -11.27
N VAL A 75 2.40 -8.06 -10.81
CA VAL A 75 2.05 -7.93 -9.41
C VAL A 75 0.83 -8.79 -9.14
N ARG A 76 0.93 -9.65 -8.14
CA ARG A 76 -0.14 -10.52 -7.67
C ARG A 76 -0.41 -10.25 -6.20
N VAL A 77 -1.65 -9.95 -5.86
CA VAL A 77 -2.09 -9.74 -4.48
C VAL A 77 -3.06 -10.85 -4.11
N GLU A 78 -2.75 -11.60 -3.06
CA GLU A 78 -3.59 -12.67 -2.52
C GLU A 78 -4.05 -12.32 -1.09
N LEU A 79 -5.35 -12.44 -0.85
CA LEU A 79 -5.99 -12.17 0.43
C LEU A 79 -6.39 -13.47 1.12
N ARG A 80 -5.89 -13.72 2.32
CA ARG A 80 -6.20 -14.92 3.12
C ARG A 80 -6.90 -14.55 4.42
N GLY A 81 -7.85 -15.38 4.86
CA GLY A 81 -8.59 -15.13 6.09
C GLY A 81 -9.69 -14.07 5.93
N ALA A 82 -9.98 -13.34 7.00
CA ALA A 82 -11.07 -12.38 7.07
C ALA A 82 -10.63 -10.95 6.73
N VAL A 83 -10.05 -10.80 5.54
CA VAL A 83 -9.65 -9.50 4.97
C VAL A 83 -10.18 -9.34 3.55
N ALA A 84 -10.49 -8.11 3.17
CA ALA A 84 -10.96 -7.72 1.84
C ALA A 84 -10.24 -6.45 1.35
N LEU A 85 -10.32 -6.21 0.05
CA LEU A 85 -9.95 -4.93 -0.56
C LEU A 85 -11.21 -4.15 -0.91
N ASP A 86 -11.32 -2.94 -0.37
CA ASP A 86 -12.41 -2.03 -0.68
C ASP A 86 -12.37 -1.63 -2.16
N GLY A 87 -13.52 -1.66 -2.83
CA GLY A 87 -13.63 -1.39 -4.27
C GLY A 87 -13.31 -2.55 -5.22
N TYR A 88 -12.88 -3.72 -4.71
CA TYR A 88 -12.47 -4.87 -5.55
C TYR A 88 -13.47 -6.04 -5.54
N ALA A 89 -14.78 -5.79 -5.47
CA ALA A 89 -15.86 -6.79 -5.63
C ALA A 89 -15.69 -8.12 -4.84
N GLY A 90 -15.00 -8.10 -3.69
CA GLY A 90 -14.71 -9.30 -2.91
C GLY A 90 -13.67 -10.25 -3.54
N GLN A 91 -12.92 -9.78 -4.54
CA GLN A 91 -11.83 -10.53 -5.15
C GLN A 91 -10.77 -10.86 -4.10
N ARG A 92 -10.40 -12.14 -4.04
CA ARG A 92 -9.36 -12.67 -3.14
C ARG A 92 -7.99 -12.67 -3.79
N GLU A 93 -7.95 -12.62 -5.12
CA GLU A 93 -6.73 -12.54 -5.89
C GLU A 93 -6.86 -11.39 -6.90
N LEU A 94 -5.87 -10.52 -6.94
CA LEU A 94 -5.70 -9.49 -7.97
C LEU A 94 -4.39 -9.74 -8.69
N ARG A 95 -4.38 -9.51 -10.00
CA ARG A 95 -3.19 -9.67 -10.83
C ARG A 95 -3.18 -8.62 -11.92
N TRP A 96 -2.07 -7.90 -12.04
CA TRP A 96 -1.87 -6.89 -13.07
C TRP A 96 -0.39 -6.74 -13.38
N SER A 97 -0.09 -6.21 -14.57
CA SER A 97 1.26 -5.79 -14.94
C SER A 97 1.44 -4.30 -14.70
N THR A 98 2.61 -3.90 -14.23
CA THR A 98 3.03 -2.49 -14.11
C THR A 98 4.52 -2.35 -14.32
N ASP A 99 4.94 -1.17 -14.76
CA ASP A 99 6.36 -0.81 -14.75
C ASP A 99 6.76 -0.38 -13.33
N LEU A 100 7.97 -0.78 -12.91
CA LEU A 100 8.58 -0.37 -11.65
C LEU A 100 9.83 0.46 -11.95
N ASP A 101 9.88 1.64 -11.37
CA ASP A 101 11.05 2.51 -11.48
C ASP A 101 12.20 1.98 -10.63
N ARG A 102 13.44 2.39 -10.97
CA ARG A 102 14.59 2.16 -10.09
C ARG A 102 14.37 2.89 -8.76
N GLY A 103 14.58 2.18 -7.66
CA GLY A 103 14.48 2.70 -6.30
C GLY A 103 13.22 2.23 -5.60
N VAL A 104 12.64 3.11 -4.80
CA VAL A 104 11.48 2.80 -3.94
C VAL A 104 10.19 3.09 -4.69
N ASN A 105 9.41 2.04 -4.97
CA ASN A 105 8.05 2.11 -5.49
C ASN A 105 7.06 1.86 -4.34
N GLN A 106 5.88 2.48 -4.40
CA GLN A 106 4.85 2.33 -3.38
C GLN A 106 3.58 1.74 -3.97
N LEU A 107 3.10 0.67 -3.36
CA LEU A 107 1.82 0.07 -3.66
C LEU A 107 0.87 0.29 -2.49
N THR A 108 -0.18 1.07 -2.70
CA THR A 108 -1.20 1.32 -1.67
C THR A 108 -2.41 0.43 -1.92
N LEU A 109 -2.77 -0.38 -0.93
CA LEU A 109 -3.89 -1.31 -0.96
C LEU A 109 -4.98 -0.85 0.04
N PRO A 110 -6.24 -0.65 -0.40
CA PRO A 110 -7.33 -0.25 0.48
C PRO A 110 -7.88 -1.46 1.25
N VAL A 111 -7.19 -1.89 2.30
CA VAL A 111 -7.51 -3.11 3.07
C VAL A 111 -8.62 -2.85 4.08
N VAL A 112 -9.53 -3.82 4.22
CA VAL A 112 -10.60 -3.86 5.22
C VAL A 112 -10.49 -5.17 6.00
N ALA A 113 -10.45 -5.09 7.33
CA ALA A 113 -10.61 -6.25 8.20
C ALA A 113 -12.12 -6.58 8.35
N ILE A 114 -12.51 -7.79 7.99
CA ILE A 114 -13.91 -8.26 7.98
C ILE A 114 -14.35 -8.72 9.37
N ASP A 115 -13.47 -9.38 10.12
CA ASP A 115 -13.73 -9.84 11.49
C ASP A 115 -12.53 -9.63 12.43
N ALA A 116 -12.70 -9.98 13.70
CA ALA A 116 -11.69 -9.80 14.73
C ALA A 116 -10.43 -10.67 14.54
N THR A 117 -10.53 -11.79 13.84
CA THR A 117 -9.40 -12.67 13.52
C THR A 117 -8.46 -12.02 12.53
N GLY A 118 -8.99 -11.23 11.60
CA GLY A 118 -8.21 -10.61 10.53
C GLY A 118 -7.69 -11.64 9.53
N GLY A 119 -6.50 -11.43 8.97
CA GLY A 119 -6.00 -12.26 7.89
C GLY A 119 -4.60 -11.88 7.42
N GLN A 120 -4.28 -12.27 6.19
CA GLN A 120 -2.98 -12.00 5.57
C GLN A 120 -3.17 -11.42 4.19
N VAL A 121 -2.27 -10.51 3.83
CA VAL A 121 -2.13 -9.98 2.48
C VAL A 121 -0.77 -10.42 1.96
N LEU A 122 -0.77 -11.26 0.93
CA LEU A 122 0.42 -11.62 0.17
C LEU A 122 0.51 -10.71 -1.05
N VAL A 123 1.65 -10.05 -1.23
CA VAL A 123 1.97 -9.30 -2.44
C VAL A 123 3.18 -9.97 -3.08
N GLU A 124 2.98 -10.59 -4.22
CA GLU A 124 4.03 -11.16 -5.04
C GLU A 124 4.31 -10.24 -6.22
N VAL A 125 5.59 -9.99 -6.50
CA VAL A 125 6.05 -9.21 -7.65
C VAL A 125 7.04 -10.07 -8.41
N THR A 126 6.73 -10.37 -9.66
CA THR A 126 7.53 -11.21 -10.56
C THR A 126 7.93 -10.43 -11.82
N HIS A 127 9.16 -10.64 -12.27
CA HIS A 127 9.67 -10.10 -13.53
C HIS A 127 10.70 -11.06 -14.13
N GLY A 128 10.34 -11.71 -15.23
CA GLY A 128 11.12 -12.84 -15.79
C GLY A 128 11.22 -13.98 -14.77
N ASP A 129 12.44 -14.49 -14.55
CA ASP A 129 12.70 -15.59 -13.61
C ASP A 129 12.84 -15.14 -12.14
N LYS A 130 12.61 -13.85 -11.88
CA LYS A 130 12.88 -13.23 -10.59
C LYS A 130 11.58 -12.86 -9.89
N GLY A 131 11.42 -13.28 -8.63
CA GLY A 131 10.22 -13.02 -7.83
C GLY A 131 10.55 -12.50 -6.44
N ARG A 132 9.63 -11.73 -5.85
CA ARG A 132 9.64 -11.34 -4.44
C ARG A 132 8.24 -11.45 -3.88
N THR A 133 8.13 -12.00 -2.68
CA THR A 133 6.86 -12.11 -1.96
C THR A 133 6.95 -11.32 -0.66
N PHE A 134 5.98 -10.46 -0.45
CA PHE A 134 5.78 -9.70 0.77
C PHE A 134 4.55 -10.26 1.47
N VAL A 135 4.69 -10.59 2.75
CA VAL A 135 3.59 -11.06 3.58
C VAL A 135 3.31 -10.00 4.61
N LEU A 136 2.04 -9.63 4.74
CA LEU A 136 1.55 -8.72 5.76
C LEU A 136 0.48 -9.43 6.59
N ASP A 137 0.66 -9.45 7.90
CA ASP A 137 -0.39 -9.87 8.82
C ASP A 137 -1.30 -8.69 9.13
N VAL A 138 -2.60 -8.87 8.94
CA VAL A 138 -3.62 -7.88 9.23
C VAL A 138 -4.42 -8.35 10.43
N ARG A 139 -4.40 -7.56 11.49
CA ARG A 139 -5.18 -7.81 12.70
C ARG A 139 -6.13 -6.67 12.97
N THR A 140 -7.17 -6.94 13.75
CA THR A 140 -8.03 -5.86 14.22
C THR A 140 -7.40 -5.18 15.43
N ALA A 141 -7.40 -3.84 15.42
CA ALA A 141 -7.23 -3.06 16.62
C ALA A 141 -8.52 -3.17 17.42
N ALA A 142 -8.42 -3.51 18.71
CA ALA A 142 -9.56 -3.41 19.60
C ALA A 142 -10.07 -1.96 19.58
N ALA A 143 -11.37 -1.78 19.36
CA ALA A 143 -12.02 -0.49 19.60
C ALA A 143 -11.85 -0.18 21.10
N GLY A 144 -11.03 0.83 21.41
CA GLY A 144 -10.93 1.40 22.75
C GLY A 144 -12.10 2.29 23.08
#